data_AF-A0A519N683-F1
#
_entry.id   AF-A0A519N683-F1
#
_cell.length_a   1.000
_cell.length_b   1.000
_cell.length_c   1.000
_cell.angle_alpha   90.00
_cell.angle_beta   90.00
_cell.angle_gamma   90.00
#
_symmetry.space_group_name_H-M   'P 1'
#
loop_
_entity.id
_entity.type
_entity.pdbx_description
1 polymer ?
#
loop_
_entity_poly.entity_id
_entity_poly.type
_entity_poly.pdbx_seq_one_letter_code
_entity_poly.pdbx_strand_id
1 'polypeptide(L)'
;MKLSYFLLLLFVSCSSSSQKMCVQIKAQFENDKASTAEKELTVERLRLRLEGAHVKNEVTLSQDVITVKLACDPSQSFRKAFRSEVFAMYETYDAEDAWRYLDALKEQAVLGVIDRQTNVLACIGTCAAANSNGVLNYLNSEETKKKLPKDLAFYCGKPDPDNFSVSIYALRKAEKPPVDITMIRKAGAAESIYGSSYNTTLEFTKAHAKTFADLTEKNSGRAISMLLGDEVIYCPMVSGRIEGGKVDISARFSKVEAETLAMRINLSPPLRILIFEEKLIE
;
A
#
# COMPACT_ATOMS: atom_id res chain seq x y z
N MET A 1 -48.18 -53.44 17.09
CA MET A 1 -47.68 -52.68 15.92
C MET A 1 -47.46 -51.23 16.30
N LYS A 2 -46.23 -50.82 16.61
CA LYS A 2 -45.74 -49.44 16.44
C LYS A 2 -44.27 -49.54 16.06
N LEU A 3 -44.00 -49.31 14.78
CA LEU A 3 -42.68 -49.36 14.15
C LEU A 3 -41.96 -48.07 14.53
N SER A 4 -40.89 -48.17 15.32
CA SER A 4 -40.02 -47.02 15.63
C SER A 4 -38.95 -46.92 14.55
N TYR A 5 -39.04 -45.88 13.71
CA TYR A 5 -38.02 -45.57 12.71
C TYR A 5 -36.83 -44.90 13.40
N PHE A 6 -35.73 -45.64 13.52
CA PHE A 6 -34.44 -45.12 13.93
C PHE A 6 -33.75 -44.54 12.70
N LEU A 7 -33.77 -43.21 12.56
CA LEU A 7 -33.14 -42.50 11.45
C LEU A 7 -31.62 -42.45 11.69
N LEU A 8 -30.88 -43.35 11.05
CA LEU A 8 -29.41 -43.40 11.08
C LEU A 8 -28.85 -42.27 10.19
N LEU A 9 -28.48 -41.15 10.80
CA LEU A 9 -27.73 -40.07 10.14
C LEU A 9 -26.30 -40.55 9.86
N LEU A 10 -26.05 -40.94 8.60
CA LEU A 10 -24.71 -41.16 8.09
C LEU A 10 -23.98 -39.81 8.01
N PHE A 11 -23.06 -39.58 8.94
CA PHE A 11 -22.05 -38.54 8.80
C PHE A 11 -21.14 -38.92 7.61
N VAL A 12 -21.43 -38.36 6.44
CA VAL A 12 -20.47 -38.29 5.35
C VAL A 12 -19.35 -37.37 5.84
N SER A 13 -18.29 -37.97 6.38
CA SER A 13 -17.03 -37.27 6.58
C SER A 13 -16.52 -36.86 5.20
N CYS A 14 -16.70 -35.58 4.87
CA CYS A 14 -16.07 -34.96 3.73
C CYS A 14 -14.56 -35.06 3.97
N SER A 15 -13.90 -35.98 3.27
CA SER A 15 -12.46 -36.13 3.30
C SER A 15 -11.84 -34.80 2.88
N SER A 16 -11.05 -34.19 3.76
CA SER A 16 -10.25 -33.02 3.42
C SER A 16 -9.28 -33.46 2.32
N SER A 17 -9.66 -33.20 1.07
CA SER A 17 -8.80 -33.39 -0.09
C SER A 17 -7.47 -32.72 0.19
N SER A 18 -6.42 -33.53 0.36
CA SER A 18 -5.05 -33.06 0.45
C SER A 18 -4.66 -32.50 -0.91
N GLN A 19 -5.07 -31.26 -1.19
CA GLN A 19 -4.63 -30.54 -2.38
C GLN A 19 -3.09 -30.51 -2.37
N LYS A 20 -2.52 -31.02 -3.46
CA LYS A 20 -1.09 -31.12 -3.73
C LYS A 20 -0.49 -29.72 -3.90
N MET A 21 0.66 -29.48 -3.29
CA MET A 21 1.44 -28.26 -3.53
C MET A 21 2.12 -28.37 -4.90
N CYS A 22 1.99 -27.34 -5.73
CA CYS A 22 2.42 -27.35 -7.13
C CYS A 22 3.39 -26.23 -7.49
N VAL A 23 3.44 -25.17 -6.68
CA VAL A 23 4.31 -24.01 -6.93
C VAL A 23 5.14 -23.73 -5.68
N GLN A 24 6.43 -23.44 -5.86
CA GLN A 24 7.30 -22.91 -4.82
C GLN A 24 7.81 -21.54 -5.26
N ILE A 25 7.66 -20.55 -4.39
CA ILE A 25 8.21 -19.20 -4.53
C ILE A 25 9.22 -18.99 -3.41
N LYS A 26 10.40 -18.46 -3.75
CA LYS A 26 11.33 -17.91 -2.76
C LYS A 26 11.48 -16.41 -2.93
N ALA A 27 11.47 -15.72 -1.81
CA ALA A 27 11.68 -14.29 -1.73
C ALA A 27 12.65 -13.93 -0.61
N GLN A 28 13.28 -12.77 -0.75
CA GLN A 28 14.14 -12.15 0.26
C GLN A 28 13.56 -10.78 0.65
N PHE A 29 13.90 -10.27 1.82
CA PHE A 29 13.56 -8.90 2.19
C PHE A 29 14.42 -7.92 1.36
N GLU A 30 13.81 -6.82 0.92
CA GLU A 30 14.56 -5.75 0.23
C GLU A 30 15.57 -5.08 1.18
N ASN A 31 15.20 -4.92 2.45
CA ASN A 31 16.10 -4.49 3.52
C ASN A 31 16.49 -5.68 4.40
N ASP A 32 17.66 -6.25 4.15
CA ASP A 32 18.22 -7.39 4.89
C ASP A 32 18.58 -7.04 6.34
N LYS A 33 18.87 -5.77 6.63
CA LYS A 33 19.20 -5.24 7.96
C LYS A 33 17.98 -4.92 8.83
N ALA A 34 16.76 -5.11 8.32
CA ALA A 34 15.55 -4.88 9.10
C ALA A 34 15.49 -5.77 10.36
N SER A 35 14.76 -5.29 11.37
CA SER A 35 14.65 -6.01 12.64
C SER A 35 13.91 -7.35 12.49
N THR A 36 14.18 -8.30 13.39
CA THR A 36 13.46 -9.59 13.42
C THR A 36 11.95 -9.41 13.50
N ALA A 37 11.48 -8.43 14.30
CA ALA A 37 10.05 -8.14 14.43
C ALA A 37 9.41 -7.66 13.11
N GLU A 38 10.10 -6.80 12.34
CA GLU A 38 9.61 -6.35 11.03
C GLU A 38 9.58 -7.49 10.00
N LYS A 39 10.59 -8.36 10.04
CA LYS A 39 10.66 -9.56 9.18
C LYS A 39 9.52 -10.53 9.49
N GLU A 40 9.31 -10.85 10.76
CA GLU A 40 8.23 -11.73 11.21
C GLU A 40 6.84 -11.16 10.86
N LEU A 41 6.62 -9.86 11.12
CA LEU A 41 5.38 -9.19 10.78
C LEU A 41 5.13 -9.17 9.26
N THR A 42 6.17 -8.96 8.45
CA THR A 42 6.07 -9.06 6.99
C THR A 42 5.58 -10.44 6.54
N VAL A 43 6.14 -11.51 7.13
CA VAL A 43 5.73 -12.89 6.81
C VAL A 43 4.31 -13.19 7.30
N GLU A 44 3.92 -12.69 8.47
CA GLU A 44 2.54 -12.77 8.97
C GLU A 44 1.55 -12.10 8.01
N ARG A 45 1.85 -10.88 7.55
CA ARG A 45 1.00 -10.15 6.60
C ARG A 45 0.89 -10.86 5.26
N LEU A 46 1.97 -11.47 4.78
CA LEU A 46 1.92 -12.31 3.58
C LEU A 46 1.01 -13.53 3.76
N ARG A 47 1.06 -14.22 4.91
CA ARG A 47 0.16 -15.34 5.21
C ARG A 47 -1.31 -14.93 5.16
N LEU A 48 -1.66 -13.84 5.85
CA LEU A 48 -3.03 -13.32 5.85
C LEU A 48 -3.53 -12.94 4.44
N ARG A 49 -2.66 -12.39 3.59
CA ARG A 49 -3.00 -12.10 2.19
C ARG A 49 -3.22 -13.36 1.37
N LEU A 50 -2.42 -14.40 1.57
CA LEU A 50 -2.57 -15.69 0.88
C LEU A 50 -3.83 -16.43 1.33
N GLU A 51 -4.16 -16.36 2.63
CA GLU A 51 -5.42 -16.87 3.18
C GLU A 51 -6.63 -16.15 2.55
N GLY A 52 -6.57 -14.82 2.43
CA GLY A 52 -7.58 -14.02 1.74
C GLY A 52 -7.68 -14.29 0.23
N ALA A 53 -6.64 -14.84 -0.39
CA ALA A 53 -6.70 -15.34 -1.76
C ALA A 53 -7.34 -16.73 -1.88
N HIS A 54 -7.70 -17.37 -0.75
CA HIS A 54 -8.25 -18.72 -0.69
C HIS A 54 -7.37 -19.80 -1.34
N VAL A 55 -6.05 -19.59 -1.34
CA VAL A 55 -5.08 -20.55 -1.85
C VAL A 55 -4.41 -21.27 -0.69
N LYS A 56 -4.53 -22.60 -0.64
CA LYS A 56 -3.82 -23.42 0.35
C LYS A 56 -2.32 -23.20 0.19
N ASN A 57 -1.66 -22.83 1.29
CA ASN A 57 -0.26 -22.41 1.29
C ASN A 57 0.49 -22.91 2.52
N GLU A 58 1.81 -22.99 2.39
CA GLU A 58 2.77 -23.19 3.48
C GLU A 58 3.83 -22.10 3.36
N VAL A 59 3.96 -21.25 4.38
CA VAL A 59 4.92 -20.14 4.40
C VAL A 59 5.92 -20.35 5.51
N THR A 60 7.19 -20.52 5.16
CA THR A 60 8.30 -20.67 6.10
C THR A 60 9.32 -19.54 5.93
N LEU A 61 10.00 -19.20 7.02
CA LEU A 61 11.10 -18.24 7.06
C LEU A 61 12.32 -18.97 7.64
N SER A 62 13.40 -19.04 6.86
CA SER A 62 14.67 -19.61 7.31
C SER A 62 15.82 -18.84 6.68
N GLN A 63 16.81 -18.42 7.48
CA GLN A 63 17.98 -17.68 7.00
C GLN A 63 17.61 -16.47 6.11
N ASP A 64 16.61 -15.68 6.52
CA ASP A 64 16.07 -14.53 5.78
C ASP A 64 15.46 -14.83 4.40
N VAL A 65 15.29 -16.11 4.07
CA VAL A 65 14.58 -16.56 2.88
C VAL A 65 13.16 -16.96 3.25
N ILE A 66 12.21 -16.28 2.63
CA ILE A 66 10.78 -16.62 2.69
C ILE A 66 10.54 -17.68 1.63
N THR A 67 10.10 -18.88 2.04
CA THR A 67 9.68 -19.93 1.12
C THR A 67 8.17 -20.09 1.22
N VAL A 68 7.48 -19.95 0.09
CA VAL A 68 6.04 -20.14 -0.03
C VAL A 68 5.77 -21.32 -0.94
N LYS A 69 5.14 -22.37 -0.42
CA LYS A 69 4.58 -23.45 -1.23
C LYS A 69 3.08 -23.22 -1.38
N LEU A 70 2.58 -23.36 -2.60
CA LEU A 70 1.19 -23.09 -2.95
C LEU A 70 0.58 -24.31 -3.63
N ALA A 71 -0.69 -24.57 -3.34
CA ALA A 71 -1.49 -25.49 -4.13
C ALA A 71 -1.65 -24.98 -5.57
N CYS A 72 -1.96 -25.91 -6.48
CA CYS A 72 -2.30 -25.57 -7.85
C CYS A 72 -3.47 -24.55 -7.89
N ASP A 73 -3.20 -23.35 -8.40
CA ASP A 73 -4.20 -22.30 -8.61
C ASP A 73 -4.11 -21.78 -10.07
N PRO A 74 -4.93 -22.32 -10.99
CA PRO A 74 -4.96 -21.87 -12.38
C PRO A 74 -5.33 -20.39 -12.55
N SER A 75 -6.06 -19.82 -11.59
CA SER A 75 -6.47 -18.41 -11.64
C SER A 75 -5.34 -17.45 -11.26
N GLN A 76 -4.23 -17.98 -10.70
CA GLN A 76 -3.12 -17.20 -10.16
C GLN A 76 -3.55 -16.10 -9.18
N SER A 77 -4.63 -16.33 -8.44
CA SER A 77 -5.18 -15.40 -7.45
C SER A 77 -4.16 -15.01 -6.38
N PHE A 78 -3.24 -15.93 -6.04
CA PHE A 78 -2.14 -15.71 -5.11
C PHE A 78 -1.23 -14.53 -5.49
N ARG A 79 -1.13 -14.18 -6.78
CA ARG A 79 -0.25 -13.09 -7.26
C ARG A 79 -0.53 -11.76 -6.55
N LYS A 80 -1.79 -11.51 -6.20
CA LYS A 80 -2.19 -10.30 -5.49
C LYS A 80 -1.56 -10.21 -4.10
N ALA A 81 -1.30 -11.35 -3.44
CA ALA A 81 -0.71 -11.38 -2.11
C ALA A 81 0.75 -10.89 -2.08
N PHE A 82 1.47 -11.07 -3.20
CA PHE A 82 2.87 -10.66 -3.36
C PHE A 82 3.05 -9.20 -3.84
N ARG A 83 1.96 -8.43 -3.99
CA ARG A 83 2.07 -7.01 -4.34
C ARG A 83 2.78 -6.25 -3.24
N SER A 84 3.72 -5.39 -3.64
CA SER A 84 4.33 -4.43 -2.73
C SER A 84 3.30 -3.38 -2.35
N GLU A 85 2.78 -3.49 -1.14
CA GLU A 85 1.79 -2.56 -0.58
C GLU A 85 2.25 -2.11 0.81
N VAL A 86 3.53 -1.70 0.89
CA VAL A 86 4.09 -1.11 2.11
C VAL A 86 3.46 0.26 2.31
N PHE A 87 2.82 0.46 3.46
CA PHE A 87 2.14 1.68 3.82
C PHE A 87 3.14 2.70 4.34
N ALA A 88 3.06 3.91 3.82
CA ALA A 88 3.86 5.02 4.28
C ALA A 88 3.11 6.35 4.13
N MET A 89 3.39 7.31 4.99
CA MET A 89 2.96 8.69 4.82
C MET A 89 4.17 9.61 4.71
N TYR A 90 4.12 10.53 3.75
CA TYR A 90 5.18 11.52 3.51
C TYR A 90 4.59 12.91 3.32
N GLU A 91 5.33 13.92 3.74
CA GLU A 91 5.03 15.32 3.43
C GLU A 91 5.09 15.56 1.92
N THR A 92 4.20 16.38 1.38
CA THR A 92 4.24 16.76 -0.03
C THR A 92 5.14 17.98 -0.23
N TYR A 93 5.81 18.02 -1.38
CA TYR A 93 6.36 19.26 -1.89
C TYR A 93 5.25 20.21 -2.31
N ASP A 94 5.54 21.51 -2.28
CA ASP A 94 4.73 22.49 -2.98
C ASP A 94 4.93 22.33 -4.50
N ALA A 95 3.87 22.53 -5.28
CA ALA A 95 3.91 22.30 -6.72
C ALA A 95 4.83 23.30 -7.44
N GLU A 96 4.82 24.57 -7.03
CA GLU A 96 5.68 25.60 -7.61
C GLU A 96 7.16 25.33 -7.28
N ASP A 97 7.43 24.95 -6.03
CA ASP A 97 8.78 24.54 -5.61
C ASP A 97 9.29 23.34 -6.42
N ALA A 98 8.45 22.32 -6.63
CA ALA A 98 8.81 21.15 -7.41
C ALA A 98 9.12 21.52 -8.87
N TRP A 99 8.27 22.35 -9.49
CA TRP A 99 8.49 22.81 -10.86
C TRP A 99 9.72 23.68 -11.02
N ARG A 100 10.06 24.50 -10.03
CA ARG A 100 11.32 25.27 -10.05
C ARG A 100 12.54 24.37 -10.20
N TYR A 101 12.55 23.19 -9.56
CA TYR A 101 13.63 22.23 -9.74
C TYR A 101 13.56 21.51 -11.09
N LEU A 102 12.36 21.14 -11.55
CA LEU A 102 12.19 20.44 -12.83
C LEU A 102 12.55 21.32 -14.03
N ASP A 103 12.20 22.60 -13.99
CA ASP A 103 12.51 23.58 -15.04
C ASP A 103 14.01 23.85 -15.17
N ALA A 104 14.77 23.66 -14.08
CA ALA A 104 16.22 23.76 -14.09
C ALA A 104 16.93 22.58 -14.77
N LEU A 105 16.24 21.45 -15.05
CA LEU A 105 16.83 20.26 -15.66
C LEU A 105 17.16 20.41 -17.16
N LYS A 106 16.85 21.57 -17.77
CA LYS A 106 16.84 21.87 -19.21
C LYS A 106 15.79 21.04 -19.97
N GLU A 107 15.15 21.63 -20.99
CA GLU A 107 13.99 21.05 -21.69
C GLU A 107 14.21 19.58 -22.08
N GLN A 108 13.46 18.69 -21.45
CA GLN A 108 13.35 17.29 -21.81
C GLN A 108 11.93 17.04 -22.32
N ALA A 109 11.81 16.40 -23.48
CA ALA A 109 10.51 16.11 -24.11
C ALA A 109 9.53 15.39 -23.16
N VAL A 110 10.04 14.57 -22.23
CA VAL A 110 9.24 13.85 -21.23
C VAL A 110 8.53 14.76 -20.22
N LEU A 111 9.13 15.91 -19.86
CA LEU A 111 8.50 16.86 -18.95
C LEU A 111 7.30 17.57 -19.60
N GLY A 112 7.33 17.73 -20.93
CA GLY A 112 6.23 18.31 -21.70
C GLY A 112 4.96 17.44 -21.76
N VAL A 113 5.04 16.18 -21.34
CA VAL A 113 3.89 15.26 -21.24
C VAL A 113 3.09 15.47 -19.96
N ILE A 114 3.64 16.20 -18.98
CA ILE A 114 2.98 16.51 -17.72
C ILE A 114 2.17 17.78 -17.89
N ASP A 115 0.85 17.67 -17.80
CA ASP A 115 -0.04 18.80 -17.71
C ASP A 115 0.03 19.42 -16.31
N ARG A 116 0.50 20.66 -16.22
CA ARG A 116 0.62 21.39 -14.95
C ARG A 116 -0.72 21.90 -14.44
N GLN A 117 -1.73 22.03 -15.31
CA GLN A 117 -3.03 22.55 -14.94
C GLN A 117 -3.86 21.45 -14.29
N THR A 118 -3.77 21.38 -12.96
CA THR A 118 -4.52 20.39 -12.18
C THR A 118 -5.25 21.04 -11.00
N ASN A 119 -6.46 20.57 -10.74
CA ASN A 119 -7.23 20.92 -9.55
C ASN A 119 -7.08 19.89 -8.42
N VAL A 120 -6.22 18.88 -8.62
CA VAL A 120 -5.97 17.83 -7.64
C VAL A 120 -5.03 18.36 -6.56
N LEU A 121 -5.45 18.27 -5.30
CA LEU A 121 -4.68 18.75 -4.15
C LEU A 121 -3.27 18.15 -4.11
N ALA A 122 -2.26 19.01 -3.92
CA ALA A 122 -0.83 18.67 -3.79
C ALA A 122 -0.22 17.89 -4.98
N CYS A 123 -0.97 17.76 -6.07
CA CYS A 123 -0.50 17.24 -7.34
C CYS A 123 0.36 18.30 -8.03
N ILE A 124 1.48 17.90 -8.61
CA ILE A 124 2.32 18.80 -9.41
C ILE A 124 1.90 18.83 -10.89
N GLY A 125 1.05 17.89 -11.31
CA GLY A 125 0.55 17.80 -12.66
C GLY A 125 0.04 16.41 -12.98
N THR A 126 -0.63 16.25 -14.11
CA THR A 126 -1.21 14.98 -14.55
C THR A 126 -0.58 14.52 -15.86
N CYS A 127 -0.68 13.23 -16.16
CA CYS A 127 -0.36 12.72 -17.50
C CYS A 127 -1.26 11.52 -17.82
N ALA A 128 -1.36 11.15 -19.10
CA ALA A 128 -2.07 9.93 -19.48
C ALA A 128 -1.44 8.71 -18.80
N ALA A 129 -2.25 7.75 -18.30
CA ALA A 129 -1.73 6.56 -17.63
C ALA A 129 -0.70 5.78 -18.47
N ALA A 130 -0.86 5.76 -19.79
CA ALA A 130 0.08 5.13 -20.72
C ALA A 130 1.50 5.74 -20.67
N ASN A 131 1.63 7.02 -20.29
CA ASN A 131 2.91 7.73 -20.23
C ASN A 131 3.54 7.71 -18.82
N SER A 132 2.76 7.37 -17.80
CA SER A 132 3.14 7.45 -16.38
C SER A 132 4.47 6.76 -16.05
N ASN A 133 4.68 5.54 -16.55
CA ASN A 133 5.92 4.79 -16.34
C ASN A 133 7.14 5.51 -16.93
N GLY A 134 7.02 6.06 -18.15
CA GLY A 134 8.09 6.80 -18.80
C GLY A 134 8.46 8.06 -18.00
N VAL A 135 7.44 8.78 -17.53
CA VAL A 135 7.62 9.97 -16.70
C VAL A 135 8.29 9.62 -15.37
N LEU A 136 7.78 8.62 -14.63
CA LEU A 136 8.36 8.22 -13.35
C LEU A 136 9.78 7.68 -13.49
N ASN A 137 10.07 6.90 -14.53
CA ASN A 137 11.42 6.38 -14.78
C ASN A 137 12.42 7.52 -15.02
N TYR A 138 12.03 8.54 -15.79
CA TYR A 138 12.88 9.71 -15.99
C TYR A 138 13.09 10.49 -14.68
N LEU A 139 11.99 10.83 -13.99
CA LEU A 139 12.02 11.65 -12.78
C LEU A 139 12.80 11.00 -11.64
N ASN A 140 12.71 9.66 -11.52
CA ASN A 140 13.38 8.90 -10.48
C ASN A 140 14.70 8.24 -10.92
N SER A 141 15.19 8.55 -12.13
CA SER A 141 16.49 8.06 -12.58
C SER A 141 17.64 8.60 -11.74
N GLU A 142 18.73 7.85 -11.65
CA GLU A 142 19.93 8.26 -10.93
C GLU A 142 20.54 9.55 -11.48
N GLU A 143 20.43 9.79 -12.80
CA GLU A 143 20.92 11.03 -13.41
C GLU A 143 20.07 12.24 -12.98
N THR A 144 18.75 12.11 -13.02
CA THR A 144 17.83 13.18 -12.62
C THR A 144 17.94 13.47 -11.12
N LYS A 145 17.93 12.43 -10.28
CA LYS A 145 18.06 12.58 -8.82
C LYS A 145 19.34 13.29 -8.38
N LYS A 146 20.46 13.11 -9.08
CA LYS A 146 21.72 13.84 -8.80
C LYS A 146 21.60 15.35 -8.97
N LYS A 147 20.64 15.83 -9.76
CA LYS A 147 20.40 17.25 -10.05
C LYS A 147 19.27 17.84 -9.18
N LEU A 148 18.58 17.01 -8.39
CA LEU A 148 17.44 17.40 -7.57
C LEU A 148 17.79 17.39 -6.06
N PRO A 149 16.96 18.02 -5.21
CA PRO A 149 17.08 17.85 -3.76
C PRO A 149 17.06 16.37 -3.36
N LYS A 150 17.91 15.99 -2.39
CA LYS A 150 18.09 14.58 -2.00
C LYS A 150 16.80 13.92 -1.48
N ASP A 151 15.92 14.69 -0.85
CA ASP A 151 14.64 14.24 -0.31
C ASP A 151 13.49 14.35 -1.33
N LEU A 152 13.73 14.83 -2.55
CA LEU A 152 12.68 14.94 -3.57
C LEU A 152 12.51 13.61 -4.33
N ALA A 153 11.34 13.00 -4.19
CA ALA A 153 10.97 11.79 -4.93
C ALA A 153 9.60 11.93 -5.56
N PHE A 154 9.38 11.26 -6.71
CA PHE A 154 8.14 11.39 -7.47
C PHE A 154 7.36 10.08 -7.49
N TYR A 155 6.05 10.20 -7.38
CA TYR A 155 5.13 9.08 -7.34
C TYR A 155 3.89 9.38 -8.17
N CYS A 156 3.26 8.35 -8.72
CA CYS A 156 1.95 8.48 -9.35
C CYS A 156 0.84 8.16 -8.37
N GLY A 157 -0.29 8.82 -8.56
CA GLY A 157 -1.56 8.42 -7.97
C GLY A 157 -2.23 7.30 -8.75
N LYS A 158 -3.39 6.89 -8.23
CA LYS A 158 -4.31 6.01 -8.97
C LYS A 158 -4.74 6.67 -10.29
N PRO A 159 -4.95 5.88 -11.35
CA PRO A 159 -5.64 6.37 -12.54
C PRO A 159 -7.02 6.90 -12.17
N ASP A 160 -7.33 8.08 -12.69
CA ASP A 160 -8.66 8.65 -12.67
C ASP A 160 -9.61 7.74 -13.47
N PRO A 161 -10.76 7.33 -12.91
CA PRO A 161 -11.65 6.39 -13.55
C PRO A 161 -12.36 6.96 -14.79
N ASP A 162 -12.48 8.28 -14.90
CA ASP A 162 -13.25 8.95 -15.95
C ASP A 162 -12.38 9.27 -17.17
N ASN A 163 -11.14 9.71 -16.94
CA ASN A 163 -10.25 10.18 -18.01
C ASN A 163 -8.94 9.38 -18.15
N PHE A 164 -8.70 8.37 -17.30
CA PHE A 164 -7.49 7.53 -17.31
C PHE A 164 -6.18 8.32 -17.23
N SER A 165 -6.21 9.55 -16.73
CA SER A 165 -5.00 10.27 -16.35
C SER A 165 -4.52 9.82 -14.97
N VAL A 166 -3.23 10.01 -14.69
CA VAL A 166 -2.67 9.82 -13.35
C VAL A 166 -2.16 11.16 -12.84
N SER A 167 -2.37 11.41 -11.56
CA SER A 167 -1.73 12.51 -10.85
C SER A 167 -0.27 12.19 -10.57
N ILE A 168 0.61 13.19 -10.65
CA ILE A 168 2.02 13.10 -10.28
C ILE A 168 2.22 13.90 -9.01
N TYR A 169 2.86 13.30 -8.02
CA TYR A 169 3.14 13.89 -6.73
C TYR A 169 4.64 13.98 -6.51
N ALA A 170 5.08 15.12 -5.95
CA ALA A 170 6.43 15.31 -5.43
C ALA A 170 6.39 15.19 -3.91
N LEU A 171 7.17 14.27 -3.34
CA LEU A 171 7.15 13.94 -1.92
C LEU A 171 8.52 14.15 -1.27
N ARG A 172 8.52 14.52 0.01
CA ARG A 172 9.72 14.60 0.86
C ARG A 172 10.06 13.23 1.42
N LYS A 173 10.86 12.47 0.68
CA LYS A 173 11.29 11.12 1.03
C LYS A 173 12.49 11.16 1.97
N ALA A 174 12.29 10.64 3.17
CA ALA A 174 13.36 10.31 4.11
C ALA A 174 13.72 8.82 4.03
N GLU A 175 14.85 8.42 4.62
CA GLU A 175 15.26 7.01 4.69
C GLU A 175 14.21 6.14 5.38
N LYS A 176 13.62 6.66 6.47
CA LYS A 176 12.43 6.10 7.12
C LYS A 176 11.26 7.07 6.94
N PRO A 177 10.07 6.61 6.51
CA PRO A 177 8.90 7.46 6.45
C PRO A 177 8.56 8.05 7.83
N PRO A 178 8.06 9.30 7.89
CA PRO A 178 7.53 9.90 9.12
C PRO A 178 6.49 9.03 9.83
N VAL A 179 5.65 8.34 9.04
CA VAL A 179 4.70 7.33 9.52
C VAL A 179 4.74 6.12 8.59
N ASP A 180 4.88 4.93 9.17
CA ASP A 180 4.75 3.64 8.50
C ASP A 180 3.68 2.76 9.17
N ILE A 181 3.48 1.57 8.62
CA ILE A 181 2.53 0.59 9.17
C ILE A 181 2.85 0.14 10.59
N THR A 182 4.11 0.13 11.03
CA THR A 182 4.49 -0.32 12.39
C THR A 182 3.97 0.64 13.46
N MET A 183 3.66 1.87 13.08
CA MET A 183 3.09 2.88 13.97
C MET A 183 1.57 2.77 14.14
N ILE A 184 0.90 2.08 13.21
CA ILE A 184 -0.55 1.94 13.16
C ILE A 184 -0.98 0.67 13.88
N ARG A 185 -1.84 0.82 14.87
CA ARG A 185 -2.46 -0.28 15.61
C ARG A 185 -3.57 -0.93 14.79
N LYS A 186 -4.41 -0.12 14.13
CA LYS A 186 -5.56 -0.59 13.36
C LYS A 186 -6.05 0.47 12.38
N ALA A 187 -6.45 0.03 11.19
CA ALA A 187 -7.32 0.79 10.30
C ALA A 187 -8.76 0.24 10.32
N GLY A 188 -9.75 1.10 10.16
CA GLY A 188 -11.16 0.74 10.13
C GLY A 188 -11.98 1.59 9.14
N ALA A 189 -13.27 1.30 9.05
CA ALA A 189 -14.24 2.11 8.33
C ALA A 189 -15.28 2.61 9.32
N ALA A 190 -15.67 3.87 9.21
CA ALA A 190 -16.72 4.49 10.02
C ALA A 190 -17.68 5.27 9.12
N GLU A 191 -18.96 5.27 9.45
CA GLU A 191 -19.92 6.13 8.80
C GLU A 191 -19.62 7.59 9.15
N SER A 192 -19.72 8.47 8.16
CA SER A 192 -19.56 9.91 8.34
C SER A 192 -20.66 10.44 9.26
N ILE A 193 -20.36 11.49 10.03
CA ILE A 193 -21.33 12.17 10.90
C ILE A 193 -22.55 12.74 10.13
N TYR A 194 -22.42 12.89 8.81
CA TYR A 194 -23.49 13.35 7.92
C TYR A 194 -24.31 12.20 7.30
N GLY A 195 -24.01 10.93 7.61
CA GLY A 195 -24.79 9.73 7.26
C GLY A 195 -24.80 9.34 5.78
N SER A 196 -24.17 10.09 4.89
CA SER A 196 -24.23 9.87 3.43
C SER A 196 -22.98 9.21 2.85
N SER A 197 -21.95 8.98 3.66
CA SER A 197 -20.65 8.47 3.21
C SER A 197 -19.88 7.79 4.34
N TYR A 198 -18.80 7.11 3.99
CA TYR A 198 -17.89 6.47 4.94
C TYR A 198 -16.51 7.14 4.91
N ASN A 199 -15.83 7.06 6.05
CA ASN A 199 -14.44 7.48 6.25
C ASN A 199 -13.60 6.25 6.60
N THR A 200 -12.32 6.29 6.25
CA THR A 200 -11.34 5.32 6.77
C THR A 200 -10.74 5.88 8.05
N THR A 201 -10.76 5.12 9.13
CA THR A 201 -10.20 5.54 10.42
C THR A 201 -8.82 4.90 10.60
N LEU A 202 -7.87 5.64 11.16
CA LEU A 202 -6.58 5.12 11.60
C LEU A 202 -6.44 5.32 13.10
N GLU A 203 -5.97 4.27 13.77
CA GLU A 203 -5.57 4.32 15.16
C GLU A 203 -4.09 3.97 15.29
N PHE A 204 -3.32 4.92 15.79
CA PHE A 204 -1.90 4.79 16.08
C PHE A 204 -1.68 4.09 17.41
N THR A 205 -0.53 3.44 17.54
CA THR A 205 -0.10 2.95 18.85
C THR A 205 0.17 4.14 19.79
N LYS A 206 0.01 3.92 21.11
CA LYS A 206 0.25 4.97 22.11
C LYS A 206 1.66 5.56 22.01
N ALA A 207 2.66 4.74 21.69
CA ALA A 207 4.05 5.16 21.53
C ALA A 207 4.26 6.14 20.35
N HIS A 208 3.39 6.07 19.33
CA HIS A 208 3.54 6.84 18.08
C HIS A 208 2.47 7.93 17.88
N ALA A 209 1.51 8.06 18.80
CA ALA A 209 0.51 9.12 18.76
C ALA A 209 1.14 10.52 18.75
N LYS A 210 2.23 10.75 19.51
CA LYS A 210 2.95 12.03 19.51
C LYS A 210 3.65 12.28 18.17
N THR A 211 4.29 11.28 17.57
CA THR A 211 4.94 11.39 16.26
C THR A 211 3.96 11.85 15.19
N PHE A 212 2.74 11.28 15.19
CA PHE A 212 1.69 11.70 14.27
C PHE A 212 1.17 13.12 14.57
N ALA A 213 1.00 13.48 15.84
CA ALA A 213 0.62 14.84 16.23
C ALA A 213 1.64 15.90 15.77
N ASP A 214 2.93 15.63 15.96
CA ASP A 214 4.00 16.54 15.53
C ASP A 214 4.08 16.64 13.99
N LEU A 215 3.89 15.52 13.28
CA LEU A 215 3.82 15.51 11.81
C LEU A 215 2.66 16.38 11.30
N THR A 216 1.47 16.23 11.90
CA THR A 216 0.28 16.99 11.49
C THR A 216 0.39 18.47 11.85
N GLU A 217 0.96 18.81 13.01
CA GLU A 217 1.22 20.21 13.39
C GLU A 217 2.13 20.90 12.37
N LYS A 218 3.26 20.27 12.03
CA LYS A 218 4.23 20.79 11.04
C LYS A 218 3.59 21.03 9.67
N ASN A 219 2.58 20.24 9.32
CA ASN A 219 1.92 20.28 8.01
C ASN A 219 0.54 20.94 8.04
N SER A 220 0.25 21.76 9.05
CA SER A 220 -1.00 22.53 9.11
C SER A 220 -1.18 23.38 7.83
N GLY A 221 -2.31 23.22 7.14
CA GLY A 221 -2.61 23.84 5.86
C GLY A 221 -1.96 23.18 4.63
N ARG A 222 -1.21 22.07 4.82
CA ARG A 222 -0.51 21.33 3.76
C ARG A 222 -1.05 19.90 3.67
N ALA A 223 -0.82 19.27 2.52
CA ALA A 223 -1.18 17.88 2.35
C ALA A 223 -0.10 16.95 2.89
N ILE A 224 -0.54 15.80 3.40
CA ILE A 224 0.33 14.66 3.67
C ILE A 224 -0.11 13.53 2.75
N SER A 225 0.82 12.96 2.00
CA SER A 225 0.54 11.82 1.13
C SER A 225 0.41 10.52 1.93
N MET A 226 -0.42 9.61 1.43
CA MET A 226 -0.55 8.24 1.87
C MET A 226 -0.23 7.33 0.70
N LEU A 227 0.71 6.41 0.90
CA LEU A 227 1.15 5.48 -0.13
C LEU A 227 0.83 4.04 0.29
N LEU A 228 0.52 3.21 -0.70
CA LEU A 228 0.60 1.76 -0.59
C LEU A 228 1.50 1.25 -1.71
N GLY A 229 2.72 0.85 -1.33
CA GLY A 229 3.77 0.54 -2.31
C GLY A 229 4.31 1.82 -2.94
N ASP A 230 4.25 1.90 -4.27
CA ASP A 230 4.73 3.06 -5.05
C ASP A 230 3.57 3.90 -5.62
N GLU A 231 2.36 3.69 -5.13
CA GLU A 231 1.17 4.42 -5.53
C GLU A 231 0.72 5.34 -4.40
N VAL A 232 0.52 6.62 -4.71
CA VAL A 232 -0.16 7.57 -3.83
C VAL A 232 -1.66 7.29 -3.89
N ILE A 233 -2.19 6.76 -2.79
CA ILE A 233 -3.59 6.37 -2.69
C ILE A 233 -4.48 7.53 -2.22
N TYR A 234 -3.92 8.48 -1.47
CA TYR A 234 -4.64 9.64 -0.95
C TYR A 234 -3.67 10.76 -0.51
N CYS A 235 -4.09 12.03 -0.59
CA CYS A 235 -3.30 13.20 -0.18
C CYS A 235 -4.17 14.20 0.60
N PRO A 236 -4.62 13.88 1.82
CA PRO A 236 -5.50 14.76 2.58
C PRO A 236 -4.78 16.04 3.01
N MET A 237 -5.51 17.16 2.99
CA MET A 237 -5.08 18.40 3.65
C MET A 237 -5.17 18.22 5.17
N VAL A 238 -4.13 18.64 5.87
CA VAL A 238 -4.09 18.64 7.33
C VAL A 238 -4.53 20.00 7.84
N SER A 239 -5.61 20.05 8.61
CA SER A 239 -6.14 21.33 9.13
C SER A 239 -5.39 21.84 10.36
N GLY A 240 -4.63 20.98 11.03
CA GLY A 240 -3.94 21.31 12.27
C GLY A 240 -3.35 20.07 12.95
N ARG A 241 -2.82 20.27 14.16
CA ARG A 241 -2.32 19.21 15.04
C ARG A 241 -3.42 18.21 15.40
N ILE A 242 -3.17 16.92 15.20
CA ILE A 242 -4.10 15.84 15.56
C ILE A 242 -3.53 15.04 16.74
N GLU A 243 -4.17 15.19 17.90
CA GLU A 243 -3.76 14.50 19.13
C GLU A 243 -4.53 13.19 19.36
N GLY A 244 -4.09 12.41 20.35
CA GLY A 244 -4.77 11.16 20.76
C GLY A 244 -4.57 9.96 19.83
N GLY A 245 -3.88 10.14 18.68
CA GLY A 245 -3.49 9.04 17.80
C GLY A 245 -4.67 8.38 17.07
N LYS A 246 -5.79 9.09 16.91
CA LYS A 246 -6.94 8.65 16.10
C LYS A 246 -7.26 9.71 15.06
N VAL A 247 -7.47 9.28 13.82
CA VAL A 247 -7.80 10.18 12.72
C VAL A 247 -8.78 9.54 11.76
N ASP A 248 -9.71 10.36 11.27
CA ASP A 248 -10.64 10.01 10.21
C ASP A 248 -10.18 10.61 8.89
N ILE A 249 -9.92 9.75 7.91
CA ILE A 249 -9.57 10.14 6.55
C ILE A 249 -10.88 10.40 5.81
N SER A 250 -11.20 11.68 5.71
CA SER A 250 -12.43 12.18 5.09
C SER A 250 -12.30 12.22 3.58
N ALA A 251 -12.88 11.23 2.90
CA ALA A 251 -12.84 11.13 1.43
C ALA A 251 -14.20 10.83 0.78
N ARG A 252 -15.29 10.89 1.56
CA ARG A 252 -16.65 10.54 1.12
C ARG A 252 -16.72 9.18 0.42
N PHE A 253 -16.04 8.19 0.97
CA PHE A 253 -16.00 6.86 0.38
C PHE A 253 -17.39 6.21 0.42
N SER A 254 -17.64 5.29 -0.51
CA SER A 254 -18.59 4.21 -0.27
C SER A 254 -18.10 3.32 0.87
N LYS A 255 -19.03 2.58 1.51
CA LYS A 255 -18.67 1.62 2.56
C LYS A 255 -17.57 0.64 2.10
N VAL A 256 -17.73 0.09 0.91
CA VAL A 256 -16.81 -0.91 0.34
C VAL A 256 -15.42 -0.32 0.11
N GLU A 257 -15.34 0.93 -0.37
CA GLU A 257 -14.05 1.60 -0.56
C GLU A 257 -13.32 1.86 0.76
N ALA A 258 -14.04 2.33 1.79
CA ALA A 258 -13.47 2.54 3.12
C ALA A 258 -12.99 1.23 3.76
N GLU A 259 -13.80 0.17 3.69
CA GLU A 259 -13.44 -1.16 4.21
C GLU A 259 -12.25 -1.76 3.44
N THR A 260 -12.23 -1.59 2.11
CA THR A 260 -11.12 -2.07 1.26
C THR A 260 -9.83 -1.34 1.59
N LEU A 261 -9.87 -0.02 1.76
CA LEU A 261 -8.70 0.75 2.14
C LEU A 261 -8.19 0.35 3.53
N ALA A 262 -9.09 0.26 4.51
CA ALA A 262 -8.74 -0.19 5.86
C ALA A 262 -8.10 -1.59 5.85
N MET A 263 -8.68 -2.53 5.11
CA MET A 263 -8.12 -3.87 4.93
C MET A 263 -6.72 -3.82 4.30
N ARG A 264 -6.50 -3.07 3.22
CA ARG A 264 -5.19 -2.96 2.56
C ARG A 264 -4.13 -2.41 3.50
N ILE A 265 -4.47 -1.39 4.31
CA ILE A 265 -3.57 -0.84 5.33
C ILE A 265 -3.28 -1.90 6.41
N ASN A 266 -4.30 -2.55 6.97
CA ASN A 266 -4.11 -3.59 7.97
C ASN A 266 -3.27 -4.77 7.46
N LEU A 267 -3.35 -5.10 6.18
CA LEU A 267 -2.57 -6.15 5.55
C LEU A 267 -1.21 -5.67 5.03
N SER A 268 -0.87 -4.40 5.17
CA SER A 268 0.40 -3.84 4.71
C SER A 268 1.59 -4.47 5.47
N PRO A 269 2.61 -5.02 4.77
CA PRO A 269 3.84 -5.43 5.42
C PRO A 269 4.73 -4.22 5.71
N PRO A 270 5.55 -4.26 6.77
CA PRO A 270 6.55 -3.22 7.01
C PRO A 270 7.70 -3.25 6.00
N LEU A 271 7.99 -4.41 5.40
CA LEU A 271 9.09 -4.59 4.45
C LEU A 271 8.59 -5.01 3.07
N ARG A 272 9.31 -4.58 2.04
CA ARG A 272 9.19 -5.15 0.70
C ARG A 272 9.91 -6.49 0.63
N ILE A 273 9.38 -7.37 -0.21
CA ILE A 273 9.98 -8.65 -0.53
C ILE A 273 10.29 -8.71 -2.04
N LEU A 274 11.42 -9.30 -2.37
CA LEU A 274 11.89 -9.49 -3.74
C LEU A 274 11.87 -10.99 -4.05
N ILE A 275 11.02 -11.38 -5.00
CA ILE A 275 10.97 -12.77 -5.49
C ILE A 275 12.19 -13.01 -6.37
N PHE A 276 12.94 -14.07 -6.08
CA PHE A 276 14.14 -14.45 -6.85
C PHE A 276 14.07 -15.86 -7.43
N GLU A 277 13.14 -16.70 -6.96
CA GLU A 277 12.89 -18.04 -7.51
C GLU A 277 11.40 -18.30 -7.55
N GLU A 278 10.91 -18.78 -8.68
CA GLU A 278 9.58 -19.39 -8.82
C GLU A 278 9.70 -20.64 -9.67
N LYS A 279 9.17 -21.76 -9.17
CA LYS A 279 9.20 -23.03 -9.90
C LYS A 279 7.99 -23.89 -9.59
N LEU A 280 7.68 -24.77 -10.53
CA LEU A 280 6.76 -25.88 -10.29
C LEU A 280 7.44 -26.94 -9.42
N ILE A 281 6.66 -27.55 -8.54
CA ILE A 281 7.10 -28.65 -7.68
C ILE A 281 6.20 -29.88 -7.91
N GLU A 282 6.83 -31.05 -7.86
CA GLU A 282 6.18 -32.35 -8.03
C GLU A 282 5.63 -32.95 -6.74
#